data_AF-A0A3C0WHM1-F1
#
_entry.id   AF-A0A3C0WHM1-F1
#
_cell.length_a   1.000
_cell.length_b   1.000
_cell.length_c   1.000
_cell.angle_alpha   90.00
_cell.angle_beta   90.00
_cell.angle_gamma   90.00
#
_symmetry.space_group_name_H-M   'P 1'
#
loop_
_entity.id
_entity.type
_entity.pdbx_description
1 polymer ?
#
loop_
_entity_poly.entity_id
_entity_poly.type
_entity_poly.pdbx_seq_one_letter_code
_entity_poly.pdbx_strand_id
1 'polypeptide(L)' 'MAPVKSRRFIIGVFLLVFCSAAAEVGAQRELRRSIAWYGTWESGLAAAKESGRPILLVSAAPHCHQVPGMW' A
#
# COMPACT_ATOMS: atom_id res chain seq x y z
N MET A 1 -49.87 -14.38 4.71
CA MET A 1 -49.79 -13.64 3.42
C MET A 1 -49.72 -12.14 3.75
N ALA A 2 -48.65 -11.35 3.60
CA ALA A 2 -47.23 -11.58 3.29
C ALA A 2 -46.42 -10.33 3.74
N PRO A 3 -45.60 -10.38 4.82
CA PRO A 3 -44.66 -9.31 5.19
C PRO A 3 -43.27 -9.57 4.57
N VAL A 4 -43.21 -9.80 3.25
CA VAL A 4 -41.98 -10.26 2.58
C VAL A 4 -41.18 -9.12 1.95
N LYS A 5 -41.79 -7.94 1.74
CA LYS A 5 -41.18 -6.83 0.98
C LYS A 5 -40.17 -6.00 1.77
N SER A 6 -40.38 -5.76 3.07
CA SER A 6 -39.45 -4.94 3.87
C SER A 6 -38.17 -5.69 4.25
N ARG A 7 -38.27 -7.00 4.51
CA ARG A 7 -37.12 -7.83 4.87
C ARG A 7 -36.11 -7.98 3.72
N ARG A 8 -36.61 -8.06 2.48
CA ARG A 8 -35.76 -8.07 1.26
C ARG A 8 -35.06 -6.74 1.01
N PHE A 9 -35.71 -5.63 1.35
CA PHE A 9 -35.15 -4.29 1.17
C PHE A 9 -34.01 -4.02 2.19
N ILE A 10 -34.22 -4.38 3.46
CA ILE A 10 -33.21 -4.22 4.51
C ILE A 10 -31.96 -5.07 4.21
N ILE A 11 -32.14 -6.31 3.75
CA ILE A 11 -31.02 -7.18 3.36
C ILE A 11 -30.25 -6.59 2.17
N GLY A 12 -30.95 -6.03 1.17
CA GLY A 12 -30.32 -5.40 0.01
C GLY A 12 -29.50 -4.15 0.38
N VAL A 13 -30.01 -3.31 1.27
CA VAL A 13 -29.28 -2.14 1.78
C VAL A 13 -28.07 -2.57 2.61
N PHE A 14 -28.21 -3.58 3.49
CA PHE A 14 -27.09 -4.08 4.28
C PHE A 14 -25.98 -4.68 3.40
N LEU A 15 -26.34 -5.44 2.36
CA LEU A 15 -25.38 -5.98 1.40
C LEU A 15 -24.63 -4.88 0.63
N LEU A 16 -25.33 -3.81 0.21
CA LEU A 16 -24.70 -2.68 -0.47
C LEU A 16 -23.74 -1.90 0.46
N VAL A 17 -24.14 -1.66 1.71
CA VAL A 17 -23.30 -0.98 2.70
C VAL A 17 -22.06 -1.81 3.05
N PHE A 18 -22.22 -3.12 3.27
CA PHE A 18 -21.10 -4.00 3.61
C PHE A 18 -20.11 -4.20 2.45
N CYS A 19 -20.59 -4.16 1.20
CA CYS A 19 -19.75 -4.23 0.00
C CYS A 19 -18.84 -3.00 -0.14
N SER A 20 -19.31 -1.81 0.27
CA SER A 20 -18.55 -0.57 0.16
C SER A 20 -17.38 -0.51 1.17
N ALA A 21 -17.55 -1.06 2.37
CA ALA A 21 -16.49 -1.06 3.40
C ALA A 21 -15.31 -1.99 3.06
N ALA A 22 -15.53 -3.09 2.31
CA ALA A 22 -14.46 -4.01 1.94
C ALA A 22 -13.47 -3.41 0.91
N ALA A 23 -13.92 -2.47 0.09
CA ALA A 23 -13.07 -1.81 -0.91
C ALA A 23 -11.99 -0.90 -0.29
N GLU A 24 -12.28 -0.29 0.87
CA GLU A 24 -11.39 0.69 1.52
C GLU A 24 -10.16 0.03 2.19
N VAL A 25 -10.32 -1.19 2.73
CA VAL A 25 -9.25 -1.90 3.46
C VAL A 25 -8.12 -2.36 2.51
N GLY A 26 -8.45 -2.65 1.24
CA GLY A 26 -7.47 -3.05 0.23
C GLY A 26 -6.52 -1.91 -0.19
N ALA A 27 -7.06 -0.71 -0.41
CA ALA A 27 -6.30 0.47 -0.82
C ALA A 27 -5.31 0.95 0.27
N GLN A 28 -5.71 0.87 1.54
CA GLN A 28 -4.86 1.23 2.68
C GLN A 28 -3.69 0.25 2.89
N ARG A 29 -3.85 -1.02 2.53
CA ARG A 29 -2.81 -2.03 2.69
C ARG A 29 -1.64 -1.82 1.71
N GLU A 30 -1.89 -1.26 0.53
CA GLU A 30 -0.86 -0.93 -0.45
C GLU A 30 -0.05 0.30 0.00
N LEU A 31 -0.72 1.33 0.55
CA LEU A 31 -0.07 2.55 1.08
C LEU A 31 0.82 2.28 2.31
N ARG A 32 0.56 1.21 3.07
CA ARG A 32 1.38 0.83 4.23
C ARG A 32 2.66 0.07 3.88
N ARG A 33 2.93 -0.25 2.61
CA ARG A 33 4.19 -0.89 2.23
C ARG A 33 5.29 0.17 2.21
N SER A 34 6.00 0.33 3.32
CA SER A 34 7.13 1.25 3.44
C SER A 34 8.23 0.92 2.43
N ILE A 35 9.01 1.93 2.04
CA ILE A 35 10.20 1.74 1.22
C ILE A 35 11.26 1.02 2.08
N ALA A 36 11.76 -0.12 1.59
CA ALA A 36 12.92 -0.78 2.16
C ALA A 36 14.19 -0.09 1.65
N TRP A 37 14.95 0.52 2.56
CA TRP A 37 16.22 1.17 2.25
C TRP A 37 17.38 0.21 2.51
N TYR A 38 18.29 0.10 1.55
CA TYR A 38 19.52 -0.68 1.65
C TYR A 38 20.71 0.28 1.62
N GLY A 39 21.55 0.24 2.65
CA GLY A 39 22.69 1.17 2.79
C GLY A 39 23.89 0.82 1.92
N THR A 40 23.91 -0.35 1.28
CA THR A 40 25.01 -0.78 0.39
C THR A 40 24.48 -1.30 -0.93
N TRP A 41 25.30 -1.20 -1.97
CA TRP A 41 24.98 -1.71 -3.29
C TRP A 41 24.75 -3.23 -3.29
N GLU A 42 25.59 -3.97 -2.56
CA GLU A 42 25.55 -5.43 -2.50
C GLU A 42 24.23 -5.94 -1.89
N SER A 43 23.79 -5.31 -0.79
CA SER A 43 22.56 -5.70 -0.10
C SER A 43 21.31 -5.37 -0.93
N GLY A 44 21.27 -4.19 -1.55
CA GLY A 44 20.18 -3.80 -2.44
C GLY A 44 20.10 -4.71 -3.67
N LEU A 45 21.24 -5.02 -4.29
CA LEU A 45 21.29 -5.88 -5.46
C LEU A 45 20.90 -7.33 -5.15
N ALA A 46 21.29 -7.84 -3.98
CA ALA A 46 20.86 -9.17 -3.52
C ALA A 46 19.33 -9.24 -3.36
N ALA A 47 18.73 -8.23 -2.70
CA ALA A 47 17.28 -8.18 -2.51
C ALA A 47 16.50 -8.03 -3.84
N ALA A 48 17.03 -7.24 -4.78
CA ALA A 48 16.45 -7.10 -6.11
C ALA A 48 16.45 -8.43 -6.88
N LYS A 49 17.56 -9.18 -6.81
CA LYS A 49 17.68 -10.51 -7.42
C LYS A 49 16.74 -11.53 -6.79
N GLU A 50 16.69 -11.57 -5.46
CA GLU A 50 15.81 -12.50 -4.72
C GLU A 50 14.33 -12.26 -5.03
N SER A 51 13.91 -10.99 -5.08
CA SER A 51 12.53 -10.62 -5.36
C SER A 51 12.15 -10.61 -6.84
N GLY A 52 13.13 -10.62 -7.75
CA GLY A 52 12.92 -10.44 -9.19
C GLY A 52 12.37 -9.05 -9.56
N ARG A 53 12.55 -8.04 -8.69
CA ARG A 53 12.04 -6.68 -8.89
C ARG A 53 13.16 -5.72 -9.29
N PRO A 54 12.88 -4.67 -10.10
CA PRO A 54 13.86 -3.64 -10.38
C PRO A 54 14.24 -2.87 -9.10
N ILE A 55 15.49 -2.37 -9.06
CA ILE A 55 16.01 -1.54 -7.98
C ILE A 55 16.02 -0.06 -8.39
N LEU A 56 15.72 0.81 -7.42
CA LEU A 56 15.93 2.25 -7.53
C LEU A 56 17.21 2.62 -6.77
N LEU A 57 18.23 3.09 -7.48
CA LEU A 57 19.46 3.60 -6.87
C LEU A 57 19.34 5.10 -6.63
N VAL A 58 19.44 5.52 -5.37
CA VAL A 58 19.47 6.92 -4.98
C VAL A 58 20.87 7.28 -4.52
N SER A 59 21.51 8.24 -5.19
CA SER A 59 22.78 8.83 -4.77
C SER A 59 22.51 10.28 -4.39
N ALA A 60 22.80 10.63 -3.13
CA ALA A 60 22.65 11.98 -2.61
C ALA A 60 23.97 12.43 -1.98
N ALA A 61 24.30 13.71 -2.12
CA ALA A 61 25.39 14.31 -1.37
C ALA A 61 24.91 14.60 0.06
N PRO A 62 25.77 14.47 1.09
CA PRO A 62 25.42 14.87 2.45
C PRO A 62 25.14 16.37 2.57
N HIS A 63 25.59 17.16 1.59
CA HIS A 63 25.19 18.56 1.44
C HIS A 63 25.04 18.88 -0.04
N CYS A 64 23.90 19.45 -0.42
CA CYS A 64 23.69 20.00 -1.75
C CYS A 64 23.02 21.36 -1.64
N HIS A 65 23.59 22.39 -2.25
CA HIS A 65 22.99 23.73 -2.30
C HIS A 65 22.54 24.29 -0.91
N GLN A 66 23.39 24.12 0.12
CA GLN A 66 23.12 24.50 1.52
C GLN A 66 22.05 23.65 2.24
N VAL A 67 21.54 22.57 1.62
CA VAL A 67 20.64 21.62 2.27
C VAL A 67 21.46 20.51 2.93
N PRO A 68 21.41 20.35 4.27
CA PRO A 68 21.99 19.20 4.93
C PRO A 68 21.19 17.93 4.60
N GLY A 69 21.89 16.93 4.08
CA GLY A 69 21.43 15.58 3.87
C GLY A 69 21.57 14.74 5.14
N MET A 70 20.79 13.67 5.20
CA MET A 70 20.80 12.65 6.25
C MET A 70 21.49 11.40 5.69
N TRP A 71 22.24 10.67 6.52
CA TRP A 71 22.83 9.38 6.17
C TRP A 71 21.92 8.23 6.59
#